data_AF-A0AAV4K194-F1
#
_entry.id   AF-A0AAV4K194-F1
#
_cell.length_a   1.000
_cell.length_b   1.000
_cell.length_c   1.000
_cell.angle_alpha   90.00
_cell.angle_beta   90.00
_cell.angle_gamma   90.00
#
_symmetry.space_group_name_H-M   'P 1'
#
loop_
_entity.id
_entity.type
_entity.pdbx_description
1 polymer ?
#
loop_
_entity_poly.entity_id
_entity_poly.type
_entity_poly.pdbx_seq_one_letter_code
_entity_poly.pdbx_strand_id
1 'polypeptide(L)' 'MNSKAMVHYTGNVFWPPPAKFRSSCKIDITYFPFDDQTCELKFGSWTYDGFQVDITNRINTFYHSLKSPMPASEST' A
#
# COMPACT_ATOMS: atom_id res chain seq x y z
N MET A 1 3.39 -20.95 -8.50
CA MET A 1 3.01 -19.88 -9.44
C MET A 1 4.27 -19.14 -9.79
N ASN A 2 4.75 -19.30 -11.02
CA ASN A 2 6.04 -18.72 -11.44
C ASN A 2 5.77 -17.41 -12.16
N SER A 3 6.48 -16.34 -11.78
CA SER A 3 6.41 -15.03 -12.41
C SER A 3 7.82 -14.52 -12.67
N LYS A 4 7.99 -13.79 -13.78
CA LYS A 4 9.28 -13.20 -14.14
C LYS A 4 9.38 -11.79 -13.55
N ALA A 5 10.58 -11.41 -13.14
CA ALA A 5 10.92 -10.05 -12.75
C ALA A 5 11.60 -9.33 -13.91
N MET A 6 11.35 -8.03 -14.06
CA MET A 6 12.08 -7.16 -14.96
C MET A 6 13.27 -6.56 -14.23
N VAL A 7 14.47 -6.74 -14.77
CA VAL A 7 15.73 -6.25 -14.19
C VAL A 7 16.29 -5.16 -15.09
N HIS A 8 16.56 -3.99 -14.52
CA HIS A 8 17.20 -2.87 -15.20
C HIS A 8 18.72 -2.92 -15.03
N TYR A 9 19.47 -2.35 -15.97
CA TYR A 9 20.94 -2.31 -15.90
C TYR A 9 21.49 -1.56 -14.67
N THR A 10 20.67 -0.71 -14.04
CA THR A 10 20.99 0.00 -12.78
C THR A 10 20.89 -0.89 -11.54
N GLY A 11 20.44 -2.14 -11.68
CA GLY A 11 20.14 -3.03 -10.56
C GLY A 11 18.71 -2.90 -10.01
N ASN A 12 17.91 -1.96 -10.53
CA ASN A 12 16.50 -1.83 -10.12
C ASN A 12 15.67 -3.01 -10.64
N VAL A 13 14.77 -3.53 -9.81
CA VAL A 13 13.90 -4.66 -10.14
C VAL A 13 12.43 -4.27 -10.04
N PHE A 14 11.67 -4.53 -11.10
CA PHE A 14 10.21 -4.42 -11.10
C PHE A 14 9.58 -5.82 -11.18
N TRP A 15 8.81 -6.18 -10.14
CA TRP A 15 8.25 -7.51 -10.00
C TRP A 15 6.82 -7.48 -9.44
N PRO A 16 5.79 -7.41 -10.32
CA PRO A 16 4.39 -7.48 -9.93
C PRO A 16 3.79 -8.88 -10.21
N PRO A 17 3.99 -9.88 -9.33
CA PRO A 17 3.32 -11.17 -9.50
C PRO A 17 1.80 -11.01 -9.35
N PRO A 18 0.98 -11.74 -10.12
CA PRO A 18 -0.45 -11.82 -9.84
C PRO A 18 -0.67 -12.51 -8.49
N ALA A 19 -1.61 -12.02 -7.69
CA ALA A 19 -1.88 -12.57 -6.36
C ALA A 19 -3.39 -12.58 -6.08
N LYS A 20 -3.84 -13.62 -5.36
CA LYS A 20 -5.21 -13.74 -4.85
C LYS A 20 -5.14 -13.72 -3.33
N PHE A 21 -5.58 -12.62 -2.72
CA PHE A 21 -5.60 -12.46 -1.28
C PHE A 21 -6.96 -12.85 -0.71
N ARG A 22 -6.96 -13.45 0.48
CA ARG A 22 -8.15 -13.69 1.29
C ARG A 22 -7.88 -13.07 2.66
N SER A 23 -8.60 -12.00 2.98
CA SER A 23 -8.55 -11.38 4.31
C SER A 23 -9.52 -12.08 5.26
N SER A 24 -9.16 -12.12 6.54
CA SER A 24 -10.10 -12.34 7.63
C SER A 24 -10.43 -10.99 8.24
N CYS A 25 -11.70 -10.58 8.21
CA CYS A 25 -12.19 -9.35 8.83
C CYS A 25 -13.42 -9.63 9.69
N LYS A 26 -13.67 -8.77 10.68
CA LYS A 26 -14.88 -8.79 11.50
C LYS A 26 -16.02 -8.19 10.68
N ILE A 27 -17.16 -8.88 10.66
CA ILE A 27 -18.38 -8.42 10.00
C ILE A 27 -19.34 -7.87 11.05
N ASP A 28 -19.94 -6.73 10.76
CA ASP A 28 -21.01 -6.12 11.56
C ASP A 28 -22.34 -6.22 10.80
N ILE A 29 -23.28 -6.99 11.34
CA ILE A 29 -24.58 -7.29 10.69
C ILE A 29 -25.74 -6.48 11.27
N THR A 30 -25.47 -5.37 11.96
CA THR A 30 -26.49 -4.58 12.66
C THR A 30 -27.62 -4.06 11.74
N TYR A 31 -27.31 -3.75 10.48
CA TYR A 31 -28.25 -3.10 9.54
C TYR A 31 -28.55 -3.93 8.28
N PHE A 32 -28.44 -5.25 8.36
CA PHE A 32 -28.70 -6.14 7.22
C PHE A 32 -30.08 -5.84 6.56
N PRO A 33 -30.20 -5.77 5.21
CA PRO A 33 -29.19 -6.06 4.19
C PRO A 33 -28.40 -4.82 3.69
N PHE A 34 -28.46 -3.70 4.39
CA PHE A 34 -27.86 -2.41 4.00
C PHE A 34 -26.69 -2.02 4.92
N ASP A 35 -25.96 -3.00 5.41
CA ASP A 35 -24.80 -2.85 6.27
C ASP A 35 -23.52 -2.53 5.47
N ASP A 36 -22.65 -1.70 6.06
CA ASP A 36 -21.35 -1.37 5.52
C ASP A 36 -20.27 -2.30 6.07
N GLN A 37 -19.36 -2.76 5.21
CA GLN A 37 -18.27 -3.65 5.59
C GLN A 37 -16.91 -3.04 5.29
N THR A 38 -16.08 -2.89 6.32
CA THR A 38 -14.69 -2.41 6.21
C THR A 38 -13.72 -3.54 6.54
N CYS A 39 -12.92 -3.96 5.55
CA CYS A 39 -11.93 -5.04 5.71
C CYS A 39 -10.52 -4.53 5.38
N GLU A 40 -9.61 -4.73 6.31
CA GLU A 40 -8.21 -4.29 6.18
C GLU A 40 -7.30 -5.41 5.68
N LEU A 41 -6.33 -5.04 4.86
CA LEU A 41 -5.21 -5.90 4.46
C LEU A 41 -3.92 -5.30 5.01
N LYS A 42 -3.12 -6.13 5.69
CA LYS A 42 -1.80 -5.76 6.19
C LYS A 42 -0.73 -6.39 5.31
N PHE A 43 0.15 -5.57 4.76
CA PHE A 43 1.28 -6.00 3.95
C PHE A 43 2.57 -5.73 4.72
N GLY A 44 3.50 -6.67 4.66
CA GLY A 44 4.76 -6.59 5.37
C GLY A 44 5.73 -7.68 4.93
N SER A 45 7.00 -7.51 5.29
CA SER A 45 7.97 -8.59 5.18
C SER A 45 7.66 -9.64 6.25
N TRP A 46 7.74 -10.91 5.86
CA TRP A 46 7.55 -12.00 6.81
C TRP A 46 8.82 -12.27 7.62
N THR A 47 9.99 -12.16 6.98
CA THR A 47 11.27 -12.62 7.52
C THR A 47 12.18 -11.49 8.00
N TYR A 48 11.97 -10.27 7.51
CA TYR A 48 12.83 -9.12 7.78
C TYR A 48 12.08 -8.08 8.59
N ASP A 49 12.76 -7.47 9.56
CA ASP A 49 12.27 -6.30 10.28
C ASP A 49 12.52 -4.99 9.49
N GLY A 50 12.05 -3.88 10.06
CA GLY A 50 12.15 -2.55 9.45
C GLY A 50 13.56 -1.95 9.39
N PHE A 51 14.55 -2.50 10.10
CA PHE A 51 15.95 -2.08 9.96
C PHE A 51 16.64 -2.74 8.77
N GLN A 52 16.09 -3.86 8.29
CA GLN A 52 16.64 -4.63 7.18
C GLN A 52 15.90 -4.35 5.87
N VAL A 53 14.58 -4.17 5.92
CA VAL A 53 13.74 -3.91 4.75
C VAL A 53 12.72 -2.82 5.06
N ASP A 54 12.78 -1.73 4.30
CA ASP A 54 11.77 -0.67 4.33
C ASP A 54 10.73 -0.85 3.22
N ILE A 55 9.44 -0.82 3.57
CA ILE A 55 8.33 -1.03 2.66
C ILE A 55 7.56 0.28 2.51
N THR A 56 7.65 0.87 1.34
CA THR A 56 7.02 2.16 1.04
C THR A 56 5.84 1.99 0.08
N ASN A 57 4.75 2.70 0.37
CA ASN A 57 3.62 2.81 -0.55
C ASN A 57 3.96 3.85 -1.63
N ARG A 58 4.19 3.38 -2.87
CA ARG A 58 4.56 4.25 -4.00
C ARG A 58 3.53 5.36 -4.28
N ILE A 59 2.25 5.16 -3.96
CA ILE A 59 1.21 6.18 -4.16
C ILE A 59 1.27 7.24 -3.05
N ASN A 60 1.59 6.85 -1.82
CA ASN A 60 1.71 7.79 -0.71
C ASN A 60 2.88 8.76 -0.90
N THR A 61 3.93 8.36 -1.63
CA THR A 61 5.02 9.26 -2.03
C THR A 61 4.51 10.45 -2.85
N PHE A 62 3.51 10.27 -3.73
CA PHE A 62 2.92 11.37 -4.50
C PHE A 62 2.01 12.27 -3.65
N TYR A 63 1.23 11.70 -2.72
CA TYR A 63 0.45 12.51 -1.77
C TYR A 63 1.36 13.35 -0.84
N HIS A 64 2.54 12.84 -0.48
CA HIS A 64 3.52 13.58 0.30
C HIS A 64 4.20 14.70 -0.52
N SER A 65 4.43 14.50 -1.82
CA SER A 65 4.94 15.53 -2.75
C SER A 65 3.90 16.62 -3.09
N LEU A 66 2.60 16.32 -2.99
CA LEU A 66 1.52 17.31 -3.16
C LEU A 66 1.18 18.07 -1.86
N LYS A 67 1.72 17.64 -0.72
CA LYS A 67 1.56 18.28 0.60
C LYS A 67 2.73 19.17 1.00
N SER A 68 3.66 19.50 0.10
CA SER A 68 4.57 20.62 0.34
C SER A 68 3.72 21.86 0.65
N PRO A 69 3.89 22.50 1.82
CA PRO A 69 3.01 23.58 2.23
C PRO A 69 3.11 24.71 1.20
N MET A 70 1.98 25.09 0.63
CA MET A 70 1.81 26.40 0.02
C MET A 70 2.30 27.44 1.05
N PRO A 71 3.21 28.37 0.70
CA PRO A 71 3.63 29.39 1.65
C PRO A 71 2.39 30.16 2.14
N ALA A 72 2.26 30.28 3.46
CA ALA A 72 1.17 31.00 4.13
C ALA A 72 1.31 32.53 3.97
N SER A 73 1.41 33.00 2.72
CA SER A 73 1.54 34.43 2.38
C SER A 73 0.57 34.91 1.30
N GLU A 74 -0.31 34.05 0.77
CA GLU A 74 -1.35 34.46 -0.19
C GLU A 74 -2.72 33.93 0.23
N SER A 75 -3.19 34.39 1.40
CA SER A 75 -4.61 34.37 1.75
C SER A 75 -5.00 35.74 2.30
N THR A 76 -5.03 36.71 1.40
CA THR A 76 -5.89 37.90 1.52
C THR A 76 -6.79 37.92 0.30
#